data_AF-A0A2G1WE10-F1
#
_entry.id   AF-A0A2G1WE10-F1
#
_cell.length_a   1.000
_cell.length_b   1.000
_cell.length_c   1.000
_cell.angle_alpha   90.00
_cell.angle_beta   90.00
_cell.angle_gamma   90.00
#
_symmetry.space_group_name_H-M   'P 1'
#
loop_
_entity.id
_entity.type
_entity.pdbx_description
1 polymer ?
#
loop_
_entity_poly.entity_id
_entity_poly.type
_entity_poly.pdbx_seq_one_letter_code
_entity_poly.pdbx_strand_id
1 'polypeptide(L)'
;MIGFRYRFNITRLNNRNGRVDQWFAPADLFAMVKLTRVLAAELADDGCMDQELRSRLVLLAATLDEAIAEVSPARKRHGAIEQ
;
A
#
# COMPACT_ATOMS: atom_id res chain seq x y z
N MET A 1 18.62 22.77 -3.69
CA MET A 1 17.30 22.61 -3.05
C MET A 1 17.41 21.44 -2.08
N ILE A 2 17.51 21.71 -0.78
CA ILE A 2 17.67 20.66 0.24
C ILE A 2 16.27 20.10 0.49
N GLY A 3 15.91 19.01 -0.20
CA GLY A 3 14.63 18.36 -0.03
C GLY A 3 14.52 17.70 1.34
N PHE A 4 13.39 17.86 2.02
CA PHE A 4 13.09 17.13 3.24
C PHE A 4 13.06 15.63 2.93
N ARG A 5 13.97 14.87 3.55
CA ARG A 5 14.02 13.41 3.41
C ARG A 5 13.21 12.82 4.56
N TYR A 6 11.95 12.52 4.31
CA TYR A 6 11.11 11.79 5.27
C TYR A 6 11.81 10.48 5.64
N ARG A 7 12.02 10.28 6.95
CA ARG A 7 12.67 9.11 7.50
C ARG A 7 11.69 8.44 8.45
N PHE A 8 11.07 7.36 7.97
CA PHE A 8 10.22 6.54 8.81
C PHE A 8 11.14 5.66 9.67
N ASN A 9 10.95 5.65 10.99
CA ASN A 9 11.62 4.71 11.90
C ASN A 9 10.95 3.32 11.85
N ILE A 10 10.48 2.93 10.67
CA ILE A 10 9.98 1.60 10.39
C ILE A 10 11.12 0.91 9.64
N THR A 11 11.48 -0.27 10.10
CA THR A 11 12.62 -0.99 9.58
C THR A 11 12.19 -2.41 9.26
N ARG A 12 12.68 -2.93 8.13
CA ARG A 12 12.38 -4.28 7.71
C ARG A 12 13.42 -5.22 8.33
N LEU A 13 12.94 -6.28 8.96
CA LEU A 13 13.79 -7.39 9.34
C LEU A 13 14.25 -8.10 8.07
N ASN A 14 15.55 -8.18 7.85
CA ASN A 14 16.10 -8.97 6.79
C ASN A 14 16.13 -10.44 7.23
N ASN A 15 15.15 -11.22 6.76
CA ASN A 15 14.97 -12.63 7.12
C ASN A 15 16.17 -13.53 6.79
N ARG A 16 17.14 -13.07 5.98
CA ARG A 16 18.35 -13.84 5.66
C ARG A 16 19.47 -13.68 6.68
N ASN A 17 19.58 -12.49 7.30
CA ASN A 17 20.69 -12.18 8.20
C ASN A 17 20.24 -11.76 9.61
N GLY A 18 18.93 -11.67 9.86
CA GLY A 18 18.34 -11.22 11.13
C GLY A 18 18.61 -9.76 11.47
N ARG A 19 19.20 -8.99 10.54
CA ARG A 19 19.56 -7.59 10.76
C ARG A 19 18.40 -6.69 10.36
N VAL A 20 18.33 -5.58 11.06
CA VAL A 20 17.42 -4.48 10.78
C VAL A 20 18.21 -3.47 9.94
N ASP A 21 18.30 -3.71 8.63
CA ASP A 21 19.17 -2.96 7.72
C ASP A 21 18.43 -2.18 6.63
N GLN A 22 17.15 -2.50 6.38
CA GLN A 22 16.33 -1.86 5.37
C GLN A 22 15.38 -0.82 5.99
N TRP A 23 15.67 0.44 5.71
CA TRP A 23 14.81 1.57 6.06
C TRP A 23 13.54 1.54 5.22
N PHE A 24 12.39 1.78 5.87
CA PHE A 24 11.12 1.94 5.18
C PHE A 24 11.20 3.14 4.21
N ALA A 25 11.10 2.83 2.93
CA ALA A 25 11.10 3.78 1.84
C ALA A 25 9.67 4.25 1.54
N PRO A 26 9.48 5.42 0.90
CA PRO A 26 8.16 5.85 0.42
C PRO A 26 7.44 4.80 -0.45
N ALA A 27 8.20 3.98 -1.19
CA ALA A 27 7.64 2.87 -1.98
C ALA A 27 7.01 1.76 -1.12
N ASP A 28 7.50 1.55 0.11
CA ASP A 28 6.96 0.55 1.04
C ASP A 28 5.59 0.97 1.58
N LEU A 29 5.31 2.28 1.66
CA LEU A 29 3.98 2.79 2.03
C LEU A 29 2.90 2.29 1.07
N PHE A 30 3.21 2.25 -0.23
CA PHE A 30 2.29 1.74 -1.23
C PHE A 30 2.03 0.24 -1.07
N ALA A 31 3.06 -0.54 -0.76
CA ALA A 31 2.92 -1.96 -0.45
C ALA A 31 2.08 -2.19 0.81
N MET A 32 2.25 -1.35 1.84
CA MET A 32 1.46 -1.41 3.07
C MET A 32 -0.02 -1.12 2.81
N VAL A 33 -0.35 -0.07 2.06
CA VAL A 33 -1.73 0.28 1.70
C VAL A 33 -2.39 -0.87 0.92
N LYS A 34 -1.68 -1.48 -0.02
CA LYS A 34 -2.13 -2.69 -0.74
C LYS A 34 -2.38 -3.87 0.19
N LEU A 35 -1.47 -4.13 1.12
CA LEU A 35 -1.62 -5.20 2.09
C LEU A 35 -2.86 -4.96 2.96
N THR A 36 -3.05 -3.75 3.49
CA THR A 36 -4.22 -3.39 4.29
C THR A 36 -5.52 -3.55 3.49
N ARG A 37 -5.53 -3.17 2.21
CA ARG A 37 -6.67 -3.39 1.32
C ARG A 37 -7.01 -4.87 1.20
N VAL A 38 -6.01 -5.72 0.98
CA VAL A 38 -6.22 -7.18 0.88
C VAL A 38 -6.77 -7.73 2.19
N LEU A 39 -6.16 -7.39 3.33
CA LEU A 39 -6.63 -7.84 4.64
C LEU A 39 -8.08 -7.42 4.93
N ALA A 40 -8.47 -6.20 4.56
CA ALA A 40 -9.84 -5.74 4.74
C ALA A 40 -10.84 -6.56 3.89
N ALA A 41 -10.50 -6.91 2.66
CA ALA A 41 -11.34 -7.75 1.80
C ALA A 41 -11.44 -9.18 2.35
N GLU A 42 -10.32 -9.81 2.71
CA GLU A 42 -10.31 -11.19 3.22
C GLU A 42 -11.08 -11.31 4.55
N LEU A 43 -10.94 -10.34 5.45
CA LEU A 43 -11.69 -10.31 6.72
C LEU A 43 -13.19 -10.05 6.51
N ALA A 44 -13.57 -9.32 5.46
CA ALA A 44 -14.99 -9.15 5.14
C ALA A 44 -15.61 -10.45 4.60
N ASP A 45 -14.82 -11.30 3.95
CA ASP A 45 -15.25 -12.54 3.33
C ASP A 45 -15.17 -13.77 4.26
N ASP A 46 -14.46 -13.69 5.39
CA ASP A 46 -14.24 -14.83 6.31
C ASP A 46 -15.49 -15.28 7.10
N GLY A 47 -16.54 -14.46 7.12
CA GLY A 47 -17.82 -14.76 7.79
C GLY A 47 -17.77 -14.79 9.32
N CYS A 48 -16.65 -14.39 9.94
CA CYS A 48 -16.43 -14.45 11.39
C CYS A 48 -16.88 -13.17 12.13
N MET A 49 -17.38 -12.17 11.40
CA MET A 49 -17.72 -10.85 11.93
C MET A 49 -19.21 -10.50 11.71
N ASP A 50 -19.73 -9.57 12.49
CA ASP A 50 -21.09 -9.06 12.30
C ASP A 50 -21.25 -8.25 10.99
N GLN A 51 -22.50 -8.03 10.60
CA GLN A 51 -22.83 -7.37 9.34
C GLN A 51 -22.33 -5.93 9.26
N GLU A 52 -22.30 -5.21 10.38
CA GLU A 52 -21.87 -3.82 10.42
C GLU A 52 -20.37 -3.74 10.16
N LEU A 53 -19.58 -4.54 10.88
CA LEU A 53 -18.13 -4.60 10.75
C LEU A 53 -17.73 -5.07 9.35
N ARG A 54 -18.42 -6.09 8.81
CA ARG A 54 -18.23 -6.54 7.42
C ARG A 54 -18.45 -5.42 6.41
N SER A 55 -19.54 -4.65 6.57
CA SER A 55 -19.84 -3.54 5.66
C SER A 55 -18.79 -2.43 5.72
N ARG A 56 -18.25 -2.16 6.91
CA ARG A 56 -17.15 -1.19 7.10
C ARG A 56 -15.85 -1.66 6.46
N LEU A 57 -15.54 -2.96 6.52
CA LEU A 57 -14.36 -3.54 5.88
C LEU A 57 -14.45 -3.51 4.35
N VAL A 58 -15.63 -3.80 3.78
CA VAL A 58 -15.89 -3.66 2.34
C VAL A 58 -15.68 -2.21 1.90
N LEU A 59 -16.25 -1.25 2.63
CA LEU A 59 -16.07 0.18 2.34
C LEU A 59 -14.59 0.59 2.42
N LEU A 60 -13.88 0.14 3.46
CA LEU A 60 -12.46 0.41 3.63
C LEU A 60 -11.64 -0.13 2.46
N ALA A 61 -11.88 -1.37 2.02
CA ALA A 61 -11.18 -1.96 0.89
C ALA A 61 -11.41 -1.14 -0.40
N ALA A 62 -12.64 -0.68 -0.64
CA ALA A 62 -12.97 0.16 -1.79
C ALA A 62 -12.28 1.54 -1.74
N THR A 63 -12.30 2.22 -0.58
CA THR A 63 -11.60 3.51 -0.41
C THR A 63 -10.09 3.37 -0.60
N LEU A 64 -9.51 2.25 -0.15
CA LEU A 64 -8.08 1.99 -0.36
C LEU A 64 -7.76 1.71 -1.85
N ASP A 65 -8.65 1.04 -2.58
CA ASP A 65 -8.49 0.84 -4.04
C ASP A 65 -8.49 2.17 -4.80
N GLU A 66 -9.37 3.10 -4.43
CA GLU A 66 -9.40 4.46 -5.00
C GLU A 66 -8.09 5.21 -4.71
N ALA A 67 -7.64 5.21 -3.45
CA ALA A 67 -6.39 5.85 -3.06
C ALA A 67 -5.18 5.25 -3.80
N ILE A 68 -5.14 3.92 -3.97
CA ILE A 68 -4.09 3.22 -4.73
C ILE A 68 -4.10 3.65 -6.19
N ALA A 69 -5.27 3.83 -6.80
CA ALA A 69 -5.41 4.24 -8.19
C ALA A 69 -4.91 5.69 -8.41
N GLU A 70 -5.21 6.60 -7.48
CA GLU A 70 -4.77 8.00 -7.55
C GLU A 70 -3.25 8.15 -7.43
N VAL A 71 -2.62 7.40 -6.53
CA VAL A 71 -1.18 7.51 -6.26
C VAL A 71 -0.33 6.60 -7.14
N SER A 72 -0.95 5.66 -7.86
CA SER A 72 -0.23 4.84 -8.82
C SER A 72 0.34 5.75 -9.91
N PRO A 73 1.66 5.71 -10.17
CA PRO A 73 2.24 6.50 -11.23
C PRO A 73 1.57 6.07 -12.53
N ALA A 74 0.74 6.95 -13.09
CA ALA A 74 0.13 6.73 -14.39
C ALA A 74 1.23 6.26 -15.33
N ARG A 75 1.07 5.05 -15.87
CA ARG A 75 1.97 4.47 -16.87
C ARG A 75 1.93 5.45 -18.05
N LYS A 76 2.81 6.46 -18.06
CA LYS A 76 2.98 7.38 -19.20
C LYS A 76 3.26 6.48 -20.39
N ARG A 77 2.26 6.32 -21.26
CA ARG A 77 2.38 5.57 -22.49
C ARG A 77 3.53 6.21 -23.27
N HIS A 78 4.67 5.53 -23.33
CA HIS A 78 5.69 5.81 -24.32
C HIS A 78 5.02 5.65 -25.68
N GLY A 79 4.87 6.76 -26.38
CA GLY A 79 4.14 6.83 -27.64
C GLY A 79 4.05 8.27 -28.14
N ALA A 80 5.12 9.05 -27.97
CA ALA A 80 5.33 10.19 -28.85
C ALA A 80 6.11 9.62 -30.04
N ILE A 81 5.37 9.45 -31.14
CA ILE A 81 5.88 9.09 -32.45
C ILE A 81 6.85 10.20 -32.86
N GLU A 82 8.13 9.85 -33.04
CA GLU A 82 9.09 10.69 -33.74
C GLU A 82 8.59 10.85 -35.19
N GLN A 83 8.35 12.09 -35.61
CA GLN A 83 8.28 12.50 -37.01
C GLN A 83 9.49 13.38 -37.30
#